data_AF-G1W859-F1
#
_entry.id   AF-G1W859-F1
#
_cell.length_a   1.000
_cell.length_b   1.000
_cell.length_c   1.000
_cell.angle_alpha   90.00
_cell.angle_beta   90.00
_cell.angle_gamma   90.00
#
_symmetry.space_group_name_H-M   'P 1'
#
loop_
_entity.id
_entity.type
_entity.pdbx_description
1 polymer ?
#
loop_
_entity_poly.entity_id
_entity_poly.type
_entity_poly.pdbx_seq_one_letter_code
_entity_poly.pdbx_strand_id
1 'polypeptide(L)'
;MKQFKKILFISLTTICIVLFGVNCQGIAQLHSAQKSLLDSLHRVDTTQMKSAFLMRIHQYIQTKPNVKSFILQCFYVYEDRGILSNGVTINNDIFLIMPAFQCAFEGGEWSIDDVYPNHYFLMNDKIIFVCSRWDACFQQQNARKIYEKLVPTPKILYGNVAAFIMVEHKQDRASFLTDFKKINLEPLTKLRIPVKFEPPKP
;
A
#
# COMPACT_ATOMS: atom_id res chain seq x y z
N MET A 1 -41.54 -42.40 5.66
CA MET A 1 -40.10 -42.06 5.83
C MET A 1 -39.33 -41.72 4.54
N LYS A 2 -39.48 -42.45 3.42
CA LYS A 2 -38.72 -42.18 2.17
C LYS A 2 -39.01 -40.83 1.50
N GLN A 3 -40.26 -40.38 1.54
CA GLN A 3 -40.70 -39.13 0.88
C GLN A 3 -40.23 -37.88 1.64
N PHE A 4 -40.27 -37.93 2.98
CA PHE A 4 -39.76 -36.88 3.86
C PHE A 4 -38.25 -36.63 3.69
N LYS A 5 -37.45 -37.70 3.54
CA LYS A 5 -36.01 -37.59 3.26
C LYS A 5 -35.73 -36.96 1.89
N LYS A 6 -36.53 -37.24 0.86
CA LYS A 6 -36.39 -36.62 -0.47
C LYS A 6 -36.70 -35.12 -0.44
N ILE A 7 -37.77 -34.71 0.25
CA ILE A 7 -38.16 -33.30 0.37
C ILE A 7 -37.09 -32.51 1.15
N LEU A 8 -36.58 -33.07 2.25
CA LEU A 8 -35.51 -32.46 3.03
C LEU A 8 -34.22 -32.29 2.21
N PHE A 9 -33.85 -33.30 1.41
CA PHE A 9 -32.66 -33.25 0.59
C PHE A 9 -32.76 -32.17 -0.50
N ILE A 10 -33.91 -32.09 -1.20
CA ILE A 10 -34.17 -31.07 -2.22
C ILE A 10 -34.09 -29.68 -1.61
N SER A 11 -34.76 -29.46 -0.46
CA SER A 11 -34.75 -28.20 0.28
C SER A 11 -33.33 -27.76 0.69
N LEU A 12 -32.52 -28.70 1.19
CA LEU A 12 -31.14 -28.41 1.58
C LEU A 12 -30.28 -27.99 0.37
N THR A 13 -30.43 -28.67 -0.77
CA THR A 13 -29.72 -28.30 -2.01
C THR A 13 -30.13 -26.95 -2.56
N THR A 14 -31.42 -26.58 -2.54
CA THR A 14 -31.87 -25.24 -2.98
C THR A 14 -31.34 -24.15 -2.07
N ILE A 15 -31.35 -24.36 -0.74
CA ILE A 15 -30.77 -23.41 0.22
C ILE A 15 -29.26 -23.22 -0.05
N CYS A 16 -28.51 -24.31 -0.25
CA CYS A 16 -27.10 -24.22 -0.60
C CYS A 16 -26.88 -23.45 -1.91
N ILE A 17 -27.63 -23.74 -2.97
CA ILE A 17 -27.49 -23.06 -4.27
C ILE A 17 -27.80 -21.57 -4.14
N VAL A 18 -28.84 -21.18 -3.39
CA VAL A 18 -29.17 -19.77 -3.14
C VAL A 18 -28.07 -19.10 -2.33
N LEU A 19 -27.57 -19.73 -1.26
CA LEU A 19 -26.48 -19.18 -0.45
C LEU A 19 -25.18 -19.02 -1.26
N PHE A 20 -24.82 -19.99 -2.09
CA PHE A 20 -23.64 -19.89 -2.97
C PHE A 20 -23.85 -18.85 -4.09
N GLY A 21 -25.03 -18.79 -4.71
CA GLY A 21 -25.35 -17.83 -5.76
C GLY A 21 -25.33 -16.38 -5.27
N VAL A 22 -25.91 -16.11 -4.09
CA VAL A 22 -25.91 -14.77 -3.46
C VAL A 22 -24.49 -14.36 -3.05
N ASN A 23 -23.68 -15.30 -2.54
CA ASN A 23 -22.30 -15.01 -2.15
C ASN A 23 -21.41 -14.71 -3.38
N CYS A 24 -21.56 -15.45 -4.49
CA CYS A 24 -20.84 -15.18 -5.73
C CYS A 24 -21.22 -13.82 -6.34
N GLN A 25 -22.50 -13.45 -6.35
CA GLN A 25 -22.94 -12.13 -6.83
C GLN A 25 -22.40 -11.00 -5.96
N GLY A 26 -22.41 -11.14 -4.62
CA GLY A 26 -21.84 -10.17 -3.71
C GLY A 26 -20.33 -9.97 -3.90
N ILE A 27 -19.57 -11.06 -4.10
CA ILE A 27 -18.13 -11.00 -4.38
C ILE A 27 -17.84 -10.32 -5.72
N ALA A 28 -18.59 -10.65 -6.78
CA ALA A 28 -18.44 -10.05 -8.10
C ALA A 28 -18.77 -8.55 -8.08
N GLN A 29 -19.81 -8.16 -7.35
CA GLN A 29 -20.22 -6.76 -7.20
C GLN A 29 -19.19 -5.97 -6.37
N LEU A 30 -18.61 -6.56 -5.32
CA LEU A 30 -17.51 -5.97 -4.56
C LEU A 30 -16.26 -5.77 -5.43
N HIS A 31 -15.89 -6.78 -6.23
CA HIS A 31 -14.75 -6.71 -7.14
C HIS A 31 -14.95 -5.65 -8.23
N SER A 32 -16.18 -5.54 -8.76
CA SER A 32 -16.56 -4.50 -9.71
C SER A 32 -16.47 -3.09 -9.10
N ALA A 33 -16.98 -2.91 -7.88
CA ALA A 33 -16.91 -1.64 -7.15
C ALA A 33 -15.46 -1.25 -6.82
N GLN A 34 -14.63 -2.21 -6.39
CA GLN A 34 -13.20 -1.98 -6.15
C GLN A 34 -12.48 -1.57 -7.44
N LYS A 35 -12.75 -2.24 -8.56
CA LYS A 35 -12.20 -1.89 -9.87
C LYS A 35 -12.59 -0.47 -10.27
N SER A 36 -13.87 -0.12 -10.14
CA SER A 36 -14.37 1.24 -10.45
C SER A 36 -13.72 2.33 -9.59
N LEU A 37 -13.41 2.04 -8.32
CA LEU A 37 -12.66 2.96 -7.45
C LEU A 37 -11.20 3.13 -7.90
N LEU A 38 -10.54 2.02 -8.25
CA LEU A 38 -9.16 2.03 -8.76
C LEU A 38 -9.02 2.69 -10.13
N ASP A 39 -10.05 2.64 -10.98
CA ASP A 39 -10.08 3.34 -12.27
C ASP A 39 -10.05 4.88 -12.10
N SER A 40 -10.36 5.39 -10.90
CA SER A 40 -10.24 6.81 -10.55
C SER A 40 -8.84 7.21 -10.05
N LEU A 41 -7.91 6.26 -9.96
CA LEU A 41 -6.51 6.48 -9.58
C LEU A 41 -5.58 6.23 -10.79
N HIS A 42 -4.36 6.75 -10.72
CA HIS A 42 -3.35 6.55 -11.75
C HIS A 42 -2.66 5.19 -11.61
N ARG A 43 -2.91 4.30 -12.56
CA ARG A 43 -2.21 3.02 -12.61
C ARG A 43 -0.78 3.22 -13.13
N VAL A 44 0.19 2.81 -12.34
CA VAL A 44 1.61 2.85 -12.69
C VAL A 44 1.95 1.67 -13.59
N ASP A 45 2.62 1.97 -14.70
CA ASP A 45 3.25 0.94 -15.53
C ASP A 45 4.55 0.47 -14.86
N THR A 46 4.62 -0.83 -14.59
CA THR A 46 5.77 -1.45 -13.89
C THR A 46 6.76 -2.09 -14.86
N THR A 47 6.50 -2.07 -16.17
CA THR A 47 7.35 -2.72 -17.19
C THR A 47 8.78 -2.17 -17.21
N GLN A 48 8.96 -0.89 -16.91
CA GLN A 48 10.26 -0.23 -16.86
C GLN A 48 10.93 -0.29 -15.49
N MET A 49 10.27 -0.85 -14.47
CA MET A 49 10.87 -0.99 -13.15
C MET A 49 11.89 -2.14 -13.14
N LYS A 50 12.96 -1.96 -12.36
CA LYS A 50 13.96 -3.00 -12.10
C LYS A 50 13.32 -4.29 -11.60
N SER A 51 13.59 -5.41 -12.26
CA SER A 51 13.03 -6.71 -11.89
C SER A 51 13.42 -7.14 -10.48
N ALA A 52 14.65 -6.86 -10.05
CA ALA A 52 15.09 -7.15 -8.69
C ALA A 52 14.26 -6.39 -7.65
N PHE A 53 13.85 -5.15 -7.95
CA PHE A 53 13.00 -4.36 -7.06
C PHE A 53 11.59 -4.96 -6.95
N LEU A 54 10.95 -5.26 -8.08
CA LEU A 54 9.64 -5.91 -8.12
C LEU A 54 9.65 -7.26 -7.38
N MET A 55 10.74 -8.02 -7.50
CA MET A 55 10.92 -9.29 -6.80
C MET A 55 10.95 -9.12 -5.27
N ARG A 56 11.57 -8.04 -4.75
CA ARG A 56 11.56 -7.75 -3.30
C ARG A 56 10.17 -7.35 -2.81
N ILE A 57 9.44 -6.55 -3.58
CA ILE A 57 8.04 -6.22 -3.27
C ILE A 57 7.22 -7.52 -3.21
N HIS A 58 7.36 -8.37 -4.23
CA HIS A 58 6.66 -9.67 -4.31
C HIS A 58 6.96 -10.56 -3.09
N GLN A 59 8.24 -10.73 -2.74
CA GLN A 59 8.64 -11.52 -1.57
C GLN A 59 8.01 -10.97 -0.28
N TYR A 60 8.03 -9.66 -0.09
CA TYR A 60 7.46 -9.03 1.09
C TYR A 60 5.94 -9.23 1.19
N ILE A 61 5.19 -9.04 0.11
CA ILE A 61 3.72 -9.18 0.15
C ILE A 61 3.27 -10.64 0.35
N GLN A 62 4.09 -11.61 -0.06
CA GLN A 62 3.85 -13.03 0.18
C GLN A 62 3.95 -13.41 1.67
N THR A 63 4.78 -12.70 2.45
CA THR A 63 4.84 -12.88 3.92
C THR A 63 3.54 -12.49 4.63
N LYS A 64 2.61 -11.82 3.94
CA LYS A 64 1.39 -11.22 4.50
C LYS A 64 0.16 -11.62 3.67
N PRO A 65 -0.24 -12.90 3.66
CA PRO A 65 -1.29 -13.40 2.78
C PRO A 65 -2.63 -12.69 3.02
N ASN A 66 -2.98 -12.39 4.28
CA ASN A 66 -4.25 -11.77 4.66
C ASN A 66 -4.34 -10.25 4.43
N VAL A 67 -3.23 -9.62 4.01
CA VAL A 67 -3.18 -8.18 3.72
C VAL A 67 -3.48 -7.97 2.24
N LYS A 68 -4.52 -7.18 1.94
CA LYS A 68 -4.99 -6.90 0.57
C LYS A 68 -4.34 -5.69 -0.08
N SER A 69 -3.80 -4.77 0.72
CA SER A 69 -3.24 -3.51 0.25
C SER A 69 -2.00 -3.11 1.03
N PHE A 70 -1.07 -2.48 0.33
CA PHE A 70 0.24 -2.06 0.83
C PHE A 70 0.53 -0.62 0.44
N ILE A 71 1.34 0.04 1.24
CA ILE A 71 1.93 1.34 0.95
C ILE A 71 3.38 1.11 0.54
N LEU A 72 3.79 1.74 -0.56
CA LEU A 72 5.16 1.85 -1.02
C LEU A 72 5.52 3.34 -1.12
N GLN A 73 6.56 3.76 -0.40
CA GLN A 73 7.00 5.16 -0.39
C GLN A 73 8.51 5.27 -0.44
N CYS A 74 9.02 6.32 -1.07
CA CYS A 74 10.44 6.66 -0.97
C CYS A 74 10.79 6.96 0.50
N PHE A 75 11.90 6.39 0.98
CA PHE A 75 12.39 6.60 2.33
C PHE A 75 13.75 7.26 2.27
N TYR A 76 13.89 8.35 3.02
CA TYR A 76 15.09 9.18 3.00
C TYR A 76 15.85 9.02 4.31
N VAL A 77 17.06 8.49 4.21
CA VAL A 77 18.06 8.41 5.28
C VAL A 77 19.24 9.34 5.01
N TYR A 78 20.04 9.64 6.02
CA TYR A 78 21.32 10.33 5.89
C TYR A 78 22.42 9.54 6.58
N GLU A 79 23.64 9.63 6.07
CA GLU A 79 24.84 9.20 6.78
C GLU A 79 25.45 10.42 7.48
N ASP A 80 25.89 10.26 8.74
CA ASP A 80 26.47 11.32 9.60
C ASP A 80 27.73 12.00 8.99
N ARG A 81 28.21 11.49 7.86
CA ARG A 81 29.29 12.08 7.05
C ARG A 81 28.81 13.05 5.95
N GLY A 82 27.55 13.47 6.00
CA GLY A 82 27.00 14.51 5.12
C GLY A 82 26.45 14.02 3.78
N ILE A 83 26.11 12.74 3.67
CA ILE A 83 25.53 12.17 2.44
C ILE A 83 24.04 11.85 2.67
N LEU A 84 23.18 12.59 1.99
CA LEU A 84 21.72 12.41 1.99
C LEU A 84 21.36 11.30 1.00
N SER A 85 20.74 10.21 1.45
CA SER A 85 20.14 9.22 0.54
C SER A 85 18.94 9.81 -0.18
N ASN A 86 18.78 9.36 -1.44
CA ASN A 86 17.94 9.97 -2.47
C ASN A 86 18.31 11.45 -2.79
N GLY A 87 19.50 11.92 -2.37
CA GLY A 87 20.20 13.08 -2.90
C GLY A 87 21.28 12.66 -3.91
N VAL A 88 21.86 13.64 -4.60
CA VAL A 88 22.70 13.54 -5.83
C VAL A 88 23.92 12.60 -5.73
N THR A 89 24.26 12.10 -4.54
CA THR A 89 25.52 11.39 -4.26
C THR A 89 25.38 9.92 -3.85
N ILE A 90 24.17 9.37 -3.67
CA ILE A 90 24.01 7.92 -3.41
C ILE A 90 23.51 7.24 -4.69
N ASN A 91 24.29 6.29 -5.21
CA ASN A 91 23.91 5.45 -6.36
C ASN A 91 22.74 4.48 -6.06
N ASN A 92 21.99 4.69 -4.97
CA ASN A 92 20.96 3.78 -4.49
C ASN A 92 19.74 4.58 -4.00
N ASP A 93 18.55 4.05 -4.25
CA ASP A 93 17.30 4.52 -3.67
C ASP A 93 16.83 3.59 -2.56
N ILE A 94 16.22 4.15 -1.52
CA ILE A 94 15.61 3.34 -0.44
C ILE A 94 14.11 3.56 -0.44
N PHE A 95 13.37 2.46 -0.41
CA PHE A 95 11.91 2.44 -0.35
C PHE A 95 11.45 1.76 0.94
N LEU A 96 10.41 2.31 1.56
CA LEU A 96 9.66 1.66 2.62
C LEU A 96 8.44 0.96 2.02
N ILE A 97 8.21 -0.29 2.42
CA ILE A 97 6.98 -1.02 2.13
C ILE A 97 6.32 -1.50 3.43
N MET A 98 5.01 -1.26 3.56
CA MET A 98 4.23 -1.62 4.75
C MET A 98 2.77 -1.98 4.38
N PRO A 99 2.02 -2.71 5.23
CA PRO A 99 0.57 -2.84 5.05
C PRO A 99 -0.08 -1.46 5.04
N ALA A 100 -1.11 -1.28 4.19
CA ALA A 100 -1.92 -0.07 4.22
C ALA A 100 -2.86 -0.08 5.44
N PHE A 101 -3.06 1.10 6.06
CA PHE A 101 -3.98 1.29 7.19
C PHE A 101 -4.62 2.69 7.13
N GLN A 102 -5.79 2.85 7.75
CA GLN A 102 -6.69 3.99 7.51
C GLN A 102 -6.11 5.35 7.91
N CYS A 103 -5.35 5.43 9.00
CA CYS A 103 -4.76 6.67 9.51
C CYS A 103 -3.31 6.93 9.00
N ALA A 104 -2.86 6.23 7.96
CA ALA A 104 -1.50 6.39 7.45
C ALA A 104 -1.18 7.80 6.94
N PHE A 105 -2.20 8.52 6.48
CA PHE A 105 -2.12 9.85 5.84
C PHE A 105 -3.04 10.86 6.52
N GLU A 106 -3.39 10.64 7.79
CA GLU A 106 -4.32 11.51 8.50
C GLU A 106 -3.73 12.91 8.69
N GLY A 107 -4.45 13.94 8.21
CA GLY A 107 -3.91 15.30 8.13
C GLY A 107 -3.03 15.58 6.90
N GLY A 108 -2.88 14.61 6.00
CA GLY A 108 -2.15 14.71 4.74
C GLY A 108 -2.62 15.81 3.78
N GLU A 109 -3.87 16.25 3.92
CA GLU A 109 -4.42 17.42 3.21
C GLU A 109 -3.64 18.70 3.50
N TRP A 110 -2.90 18.72 4.61
CA TRP A 110 -2.16 19.86 5.14
C TRP A 110 -0.66 19.58 5.25
N SER A 111 -0.18 18.48 4.65
CA SER A 111 1.22 18.02 4.71
C SER A 111 1.69 17.55 3.33
N ILE A 112 2.91 17.93 2.93
CA ILE A 112 3.52 17.46 1.67
C ILE A 112 4.09 16.04 1.82
N ASP A 113 4.39 15.61 3.05
CA ASP A 113 5.02 14.31 3.29
C ASP A 113 3.98 13.19 3.60
N ASP A 114 2.76 13.53 4.02
CA ASP A 114 1.72 12.56 4.43
C ASP A 114 0.52 12.52 3.48
N VAL A 115 0.77 12.69 2.18
CA VAL A 115 -0.26 12.85 1.13
C VAL A 115 -0.94 11.53 0.79
N TYR A 116 -2.26 11.55 0.54
CA TYR A 116 -2.97 10.36 0.08
C TYR A 116 -2.51 9.97 -1.34
N PRO A 117 -2.21 8.67 -1.59
CA PRO A 117 -1.65 8.23 -2.85
C PRO A 117 -2.68 8.30 -3.98
N ASN A 118 -2.31 8.95 -5.09
CA ASN A 118 -3.09 8.89 -6.34
C ASN A 118 -2.60 7.79 -7.29
N HIS A 119 -1.45 7.19 -6.99
CA HIS A 119 -0.80 6.20 -7.84
C HIS A 119 -0.88 4.81 -7.23
N TYR A 120 -1.06 3.80 -8.08
CA TYR A 120 -1.06 2.41 -7.64
C TYR A 120 -0.61 1.44 -8.74
N PHE A 121 -0.22 0.23 -8.35
CA PHE A 121 -0.18 -0.92 -9.25
C PHE A 121 -0.69 -2.17 -8.56
N LEU A 122 -0.95 -3.22 -9.33
CA LEU A 122 -1.42 -4.51 -8.83
C LEU A 122 -0.28 -5.53 -8.88
N MET A 123 -0.16 -6.33 -7.83
CA MET A 123 0.76 -7.47 -7.79
C MET A 123 0.09 -8.60 -7.00
N ASN A 124 -0.12 -9.75 -7.65
CA ASN A 124 -0.84 -10.91 -7.08
C ASN A 124 -2.19 -10.53 -6.46
N ASP A 125 -3.01 -9.79 -7.22
CA ASP A 125 -4.33 -9.28 -6.80
C ASP A 125 -4.32 -8.38 -5.54
N LYS A 126 -3.13 -7.95 -5.09
CA LYS A 126 -2.95 -6.98 -4.01
C LYS A 126 -2.71 -5.60 -4.59
N ILE A 127 -3.26 -4.59 -3.93
CA ILE A 127 -3.05 -3.19 -4.29
C ILE A 127 -1.75 -2.70 -3.66
N ILE A 128 -0.84 -2.16 -4.47
CA ILE A 128 0.33 -1.44 -4.00
C ILE A 128 0.10 0.04 -4.27
N PHE A 129 -0.22 0.81 -3.23
CA PHE A 129 -0.30 2.26 -3.31
C PHE A 129 1.11 2.84 -3.36
N VAL A 130 1.35 3.71 -4.34
CA VAL A 130 2.65 4.38 -4.54
C VAL A 130 2.51 5.81 -4.06
N CYS A 131 3.17 6.14 -2.96
CA CYS A 131 3.19 7.50 -2.44
C CYS A 131 4.21 8.32 -3.20
N SER A 132 3.73 9.31 -3.95
CA SER A 132 4.57 10.27 -4.66
C SER A 132 4.38 11.66 -4.08
N ARG A 133 5.46 12.44 -3.96
CA ARG A 133 5.33 13.87 -3.61
C ARG A 133 4.55 14.67 -4.65
N TRP A 134 4.51 14.19 -5.90
CA TRP A 134 3.66 14.77 -6.93
C TRP A 134 2.18 14.66 -6.60
N ASP A 135 1.77 13.74 -5.73
CA ASP A 135 0.37 13.61 -5.31
C ASP A 135 -0.12 14.87 -4.59
N ALA A 136 0.77 15.66 -3.96
CA ALA A 136 0.41 16.90 -3.28
C ALA A 136 -0.13 17.98 -4.24
N CYS A 137 0.18 17.88 -5.53
CA CYS A 137 -0.28 18.82 -6.54
C CYS A 137 -1.73 18.54 -7.00
N PHE A 138 -2.34 17.44 -6.52
CA PHE A 138 -3.71 17.06 -6.82
C PHE A 138 -4.62 17.28 -5.61
N GLN A 139 -5.92 17.50 -5.88
CA GLN A 139 -6.91 17.63 -4.83
C GLN A 139 -7.04 16.34 -4.00
N GLN A 140 -6.71 16.43 -2.72
CA GLN A 140 -6.62 15.28 -1.81
C GLN A 140 -7.96 14.64 -1.45
N GLN A 141 -9.08 15.35 -1.62
CA GLN A 141 -10.40 14.89 -1.20
C GLN A 141 -10.84 13.60 -1.90
N ASN A 142 -10.52 13.45 -3.19
CA ASN A 142 -10.88 12.24 -3.94
C ASN A 142 -9.98 11.07 -3.56
N ALA A 143 -8.67 11.29 -3.53
CA ALA A 143 -7.67 10.30 -3.13
C ALA A 143 -7.97 9.73 -1.74
N ARG A 144 -8.27 10.61 -0.77
CA ARG A 144 -8.69 10.24 0.58
C ARG A 144 -9.92 9.33 0.58
N LYS A 145 -11.00 9.74 -0.09
CA LYS A 145 -12.25 8.97 -0.15
C LYS A 145 -12.04 7.58 -0.75
N ILE A 146 -11.20 7.48 -1.77
CA ILE A 146 -10.88 6.20 -2.41
C ILE A 146 -10.04 5.34 -1.46
N TYR A 147 -8.99 5.91 -0.87
CA TYR A 147 -8.10 5.20 0.05
C TYR A 147 -8.87 4.64 1.26
N GLU A 148 -9.69 5.46 1.93
CA GLU A 148 -10.49 5.05 3.09
C GLU A 148 -11.49 3.93 2.75
N LYS A 149 -12.02 3.88 1.52
CA LYS A 149 -12.90 2.79 1.06
C LYS A 149 -12.15 1.50 0.75
N LEU A 150 -10.93 1.60 0.22
CA LEU A 150 -10.11 0.47 -0.22
C LEU A 150 -9.28 -0.15 0.91
N VAL A 151 -9.00 0.63 1.95
CA VAL A 151 -8.17 0.22 3.09
C VAL A 151 -9.08 0.09 4.33
N PRO A 152 -9.67 -1.10 4.56
CA PRO A 152 -10.51 -1.31 5.73
C PRO A 152 -9.65 -1.21 6.99
N THR A 153 -10.22 -0.67 8.07
CA THR A 153 -9.54 -0.44 9.35
C THR A 153 -8.85 -1.71 9.88
N PRO A 154 -7.52 -1.84 9.81
CA PRO A 154 -6.82 -2.99 10.38
C PRO A 154 -6.47 -2.70 11.84
N LYS A 155 -6.47 -3.74 12.70
CA LYS A 155 -5.93 -3.70 14.08
C LYS A 155 -4.40 -3.55 14.16
N ILE A 156 -3.72 -3.21 13.06
CA ILE A 156 -2.26 -3.28 12.97
C ILE A 156 -1.66 -1.97 13.45
N LEU A 157 -1.04 -2.02 14.64
CA LEU A 157 -0.24 -0.93 15.20
C LEU A 157 1.10 -0.82 14.46
N TYR A 158 1.51 0.43 14.23
CA TYR A 158 2.74 0.86 13.57
C TYR A 158 4.00 0.28 14.27
N GLY A 159 5.06 -0.03 13.50
CA GLY A 159 6.42 -0.24 14.04
C GLY A 159 7.11 -1.57 13.69
N ASN A 160 6.43 -2.72 13.73
CA ASN A 160 7.07 -4.04 13.58
C ASN A 160 6.82 -4.77 12.26
N VAL A 161 6.11 -4.14 11.32
CA VAL A 161 5.60 -4.85 10.13
C VAL A 161 6.23 -4.38 8.83
N ALA A 162 6.84 -3.20 8.82
CA ALA A 162 7.40 -2.58 7.62
C ALA A 162 8.77 -3.18 7.22
N ALA A 163 9.10 -3.09 5.94
CA ALA A 163 10.42 -3.45 5.42
C ALA A 163 11.00 -2.33 4.56
N PHE A 164 12.32 -2.29 4.49
CA PHE A 164 13.05 -1.32 3.68
C PHE A 164 13.75 -2.05 2.54
N ILE A 165 13.65 -1.51 1.33
CA ILE A 165 14.24 -2.08 0.12
C ILE A 165 15.23 -1.05 -0.43
N MET A 166 16.50 -1.43 -0.50
CA MET A 166 17.53 -0.67 -1.21
C MET A 166 17.58 -1.14 -2.65
N VAL A 167 17.60 -0.20 -3.59
CA VAL A 167 17.66 -0.43 -5.04
C VAL A 167 18.92 0.25 -5.58
N GLU A 168 19.78 -0.48 -6.28
CA GLU A 168 20.99 0.09 -6.88
C GLU A 168 20.68 0.71 -8.26
N HIS A 169 21.17 1.93 -8.54
CA HIS A 169 20.90 2.65 -9.79
C HIS A 169 21.56 1.96 -10.99
N LYS A 170 22.82 1.56 -10.86
CA LYS A 170 23.64 1.06 -11.99
C LYS A 170 23.41 -0.41 -12.35
N GLN A 171 22.79 -1.19 -11.45
CA GLN A 171 22.60 -2.63 -11.62
C GLN A 171 21.15 -3.01 -11.33
N ASP A 172 20.62 -4.07 -11.95
CA ASP A 172 19.33 -4.64 -11.52
C ASP A 172 19.51 -5.42 -10.22
N ARG A 173 19.68 -4.68 -9.11
CA ARG A 173 19.93 -5.24 -7.79
C ARG A 173 19.08 -4.53 -6.75
N ALA A 174 18.42 -5.32 -5.91
CA ALA A 174 17.69 -4.86 -4.75
C ALA A 174 17.78 -5.83 -3.57
N SER A 175 17.83 -5.28 -2.36
CA SER A 175 17.97 -6.04 -1.11
C SER A 175 17.12 -5.45 0.01
N PHE A 176 16.63 -6.31 0.91
CA PHE A 176 16.04 -5.83 2.16
C PHE A 176 17.14 -5.27 3.06
N LEU A 177 16.91 -4.07 3.61
CA LEU A 177 17.74 -3.49 4.66
C LEU A 177 17.19 -3.94 6.01
N THR A 178 17.83 -4.91 6.63
CA THR A 178 17.42 -5.43 7.94
C THR A 178 17.95 -4.61 9.11
N ASP A 179 18.97 -3.76 8.89
CA ASP A 179 19.58 -2.99 9.97
C ASP A 179 20.27 -1.72 9.44
N PHE A 180 19.57 -0.58 9.50
CA PHE A 180 20.13 0.73 9.15
C PHE A 180 21.35 1.11 9.98
N LYS A 181 21.39 0.65 11.24
CA LYS A 181 22.45 1.00 12.20
C LYS A 181 23.81 0.43 11.81
N LYS A 182 23.84 -0.71 11.11
CA LYS A 182 25.10 -1.31 10.64
C LYS A 182 25.79 -0.49 9.54
N ILE A 183 25.07 0.45 8.93
CA ILE A 183 25.55 1.29 7.82
C ILE A 183 25.57 2.77 8.25
N ASN A 184 25.42 3.08 9.54
CA ASN A 184 25.31 4.46 10.08
C ASN A 184 24.28 5.33 9.32
N LEU A 185 23.19 4.72 8.86
CA LEU A 185 22.10 5.42 8.19
C LEU A 185 21.04 5.79 9.21
N GLU A 186 20.75 7.08 9.31
CA GLU A 186 19.74 7.63 10.21
C GLU A 186 18.55 8.16 9.40
N PRO A 187 17.29 7.92 9.79
CA PRO A 187 16.14 8.50 9.10
C PRO A 187 16.17 10.02 9.10
N LEU A 188 15.99 10.66 7.94
CA LEU A 188 15.86 12.13 7.88
C LEU A 188 14.67 12.66 8.68
N THR A 189 13.67 11.82 8.95
CA THR A 189 12.54 12.17 9.82
C THR A 189 12.98 12.62 11.22
N LYS A 190 14.14 12.15 11.72
CA LYS A 190 14.70 12.62 13.00
C LYS A 190 15.16 14.08 12.98
N LEU A 191 15.52 14.59 11.80
CA LEU A 191 15.98 15.97 11.61
C LEU A 191 14.84 16.92 11.23
N ARG A 192 13.64 16.40 10.95
CA ARG A 192 12.48 17.20 10.54
C ARG A 192 11.67 17.58 11.76
N ILE A 193 11.38 18.87 11.90
CA ILE A 193 10.29 19.35 12.76
C ILE A 193 9.05 19.35 11.86
N PRO A 194 8.04 18.49 12.10
CA PRO A 194 6.82 18.50 11.30
C PRO A 194 6.11 19.84 11.48
N VAL A 195 6.05 20.63 10.41
CA VAL A 195 5.27 21.87 10.38
C VAL A 195 3.88 21.49 9.89
N LYS A 196 2.95 21.29 10.83
CA LYS A 196 1.55 21.10 10.49
C LYS A 196 0.95 22.46 10.21
N PHE A 197 0.43 22.67 8.99
CA PHE A 197 -0.28 23.91 8.69
C PHE A 197 -1.57 23.95 9.50
N GLU A 198 -1.70 24.95 10.38
CA GLU A 198 -2.97 25.23 11.03
C GLU A 198 -3.83 26.05 10.07
N PRO A 199 -5.03 25.57 9.69
CA PRO A 199 -5.91 26.37 8.85
C PRO A 199 -6.27 27.68 9.57
N PRO A 200 -6.40 28.81 8.84
CA PRO A 200 -6.84 30.05 9.44
C PRO A 200 -8.21 29.87 10.10
N LYS A 201 -8.37 30.43 11.31
CA LYS A 201 -9.66 30.42 12.00
C LYS A 201 -10.67 31.25 11.19
N PRO A 202 -11.93 30.80 11.09
CA PRO A 202 -12.99 31.51 10.38
C PRO A 202 -13.25 32.91 10.95
#